data_AF-A0A8T7GP78-F1
#
_entry.id   AF-A0A8T7GP78-F1
#
_cell.length_a   1.000
_cell.length_b   1.000
_cell.length_c   1.000
_cell.angle_alpha   90.00
_cell.angle_beta   90.00
_cell.angle_gamma   90.00
#
_symmetry.space_group_name_H-M   'P 1'
#
loop_
_entity.id
_entity.type
_entity.pdbx_description
1 polymer ?
#
loop_
_entity_poly.entity_id
_entity_poly.type
_entity_poly.pdbx_seq_one_letter_code
_entity_poly.pdbx_strand_id
1 'polypeptide(L)'
;MGRVRVYPNEAVRRVIAFIPEGHLHVRLVLELDDQTIVLQEATVAAIVRAYASVALHPTRRAVELASRRLGKGERKPFYAEWQLLETGRSEEEVLEEAEKLLEEAERPGGGAEAS
;
A
#
# COMPACT_ATOMS: atom_id res chain seq x y z
N MET A 1 -1.11 -10.00 13.03
CA MET A 1 -1.03 -8.73 12.30
C MET A 1 -0.03 -7.83 13.02
N GLY A 2 0.75 -7.05 12.29
CA GLY A 2 1.60 -6.02 12.89
C GLY A 2 0.75 -4.84 13.38
N ARG A 3 1.33 -3.98 14.22
CA ARG A 3 0.67 -2.75 14.70
C ARG A 3 0.36 -1.81 13.53
N VAL A 4 -0.86 -1.29 13.46
CA VAL A 4 -1.25 -0.26 12.47
C VAL A 4 -0.69 1.09 12.88
N ARG A 5 -0.15 1.85 11.92
CA ARG A 5 0.45 3.19 12.15
C ARG A 5 0.02 4.14 11.05
N VAL A 6 -0.26 5.39 11.43
CA VAL A 6 -0.43 6.51 10.49
C VAL A 6 0.87 7.32 10.47
N TYR A 7 1.34 7.64 9.26
CA TYR A 7 2.50 8.50 9.05
C TYR A 7 2.01 9.84 8.51
N PRO A 8 2.01 10.92 9.33
CA PRO A 8 1.79 12.25 8.80
C PRO A 8 3.01 12.69 7.97
N ASN A 9 2.85 13.74 7.16
CA ASN A 9 3.90 14.17 6.22
C ASN A 9 5.21 14.53 6.93
N GLU A 10 5.16 15.12 8.12
CA GLU A 10 6.34 15.46 8.91
C GLU A 10 7.13 14.23 9.42
N ALA A 11 6.50 13.06 9.47
CA ALA A 11 7.16 11.81 9.84
C ALA A 11 7.80 11.09 8.64
N VAL A 12 7.63 11.63 7.43
CA VAL A 12 8.25 11.13 6.19
C VAL A 12 9.53 11.92 5.94
N ARG A 13 10.68 11.29 6.14
CA ARG A 13 12.00 11.93 5.95
C ARG A 13 12.31 12.18 4.49
N ARG A 14 12.06 11.18 3.64
CA ARG A 14 12.22 11.29 2.19
C ARG A 14 11.57 10.13 1.43
N VAL A 15 11.32 10.38 0.15
CA VAL A 15 10.87 9.38 -0.82
C VAL A 15 11.86 9.33 -1.98
N ILE A 16 12.33 8.15 -2.35
CA ILE A 16 13.28 7.97 -3.46
C ILE A 16 12.70 6.96 -4.47
N ALA A 17 12.51 7.39 -5.71
CA ALA A 17 12.22 6.49 -6.82
C ALA A 17 13.46 6.35 -7.70
N PHE A 18 13.89 5.12 -7.96
CA PHE A 18 15.10 4.85 -8.74
C PHE A 18 15.03 3.51 -9.46
N ILE A 19 15.86 3.32 -10.47
CA ILE A 19 16.07 2.02 -11.12
C ILE A 19 17.47 1.55 -10.70
N PRO A 20 17.59 0.43 -9.96
CA PRO A 20 18.91 -0.09 -9.59
C PRO A 20 19.74 -0.46 -10.83
N GLU A 21 21.06 -0.41 -10.71
CA GLU A 21 21.95 -0.85 -11.80
C GLU A 21 21.62 -2.30 -12.22
N GLY A 22 21.58 -2.53 -13.54
CA GLY A 22 21.23 -3.83 -14.12
C GLY A 22 19.76 -4.24 -14.01
N HIS A 23 18.88 -3.39 -13.47
CA HIS A 23 17.44 -3.65 -13.38
C HIS A 23 16.66 -2.83 -14.41
N LEU A 24 15.47 -3.32 -14.76
CA LEU A 24 14.55 -2.62 -15.68
C LEU A 24 13.39 -1.91 -14.97
N HIS A 25 13.18 -2.23 -13.69
CA HIS A 25 12.00 -1.82 -12.94
C HIS A 25 12.36 -0.88 -11.80
N VAL A 26 11.46 0.07 -11.55
CA VAL A 26 11.56 1.03 -10.47
C VAL A 26 11.54 0.34 -9.09
N ARG A 27 12.25 0.94 -8.15
CA ARG A 27 12.12 0.73 -6.71
C ARG A 27 11.73 2.06 -6.07
N LEU A 28 10.87 1.98 -5.06
CA LEU A 28 10.49 3.13 -4.26
C LEU A 28 10.95 2.91 -2.82
N VAL A 29 11.76 3.82 -2.30
CA VAL A 29 12.16 3.89 -0.89
C VAL A 29 11.29 4.92 -0.20
N LEU A 30 10.64 4.51 0.89
CA LEU A 30 9.95 5.38 1.83
C LEU A 30 10.75 5.37 3.12
N GLU A 31 11.47 6.45 3.41
CA GLU A 31 12.17 6.62 4.67
C GLU A 31 11.26 7.37 5.65
N LEU A 32 10.80 6.65 6.66
CA LEU A 32 9.93 7.13 7.73
C LEU A 32 10.76 7.30 9.01
N ASP A 33 10.17 7.90 10.03
CA ASP A 33 10.93 8.20 11.26
C ASP A 33 11.43 6.98 12.03
N ASP A 34 10.70 5.87 11.95
CA ASP A 34 10.97 4.65 12.70
C ASP A 34 11.36 3.46 11.82
N GLN A 35 11.19 3.55 10.50
CA GLN A 35 11.52 2.47 9.56
C GLN A 35 11.78 2.96 8.14
N THR A 36 12.41 2.11 7.34
CA THR A 36 12.57 2.30 5.89
C THR A 36 11.89 1.17 5.14
N ILE A 37 11.00 1.51 4.20
CA ILE A 37 10.27 0.55 3.37
C ILE A 37 10.78 0.65 1.94
N VAL A 38 11.07 -0.49 1.31
CA VAL A 38 11.45 -0.57 -0.11
C VAL A 38 10.41 -1.37 -0.87
N LEU A 39 9.75 -0.74 -1.85
CA LEU A 39 8.69 -1.34 -2.65
C LEU A 39 9.16 -1.65 -4.07
N GLN A 40 8.63 -2.75 -4.62
CA GLN A 40 8.78 -3.10 -6.02
C GLN A 40 7.79 -2.31 -6.88
N GLU A 41 8.13 -2.09 -8.16
CA GLU A 41 7.30 -1.39 -9.14
C GLU A 41 5.85 -1.90 -9.18
N ALA A 42 5.63 -3.22 -9.16
CA ALA A 42 4.28 -3.79 -9.17
C ALA A 42 3.44 -3.39 -7.95
N THR A 43 4.07 -3.31 -6.77
CA THR A 43 3.41 -2.85 -5.54
C THR A 43 3.08 -1.36 -5.62
N VAL A 44 4.01 -0.54 -6.10
CA VAL A 44 3.79 0.91 -6.29
C VAL A 44 2.65 1.14 -7.30
N ALA A 45 2.66 0.43 -8.42
CA ALA A 45 1.60 0.50 -9.42
C ALA A 45 0.23 0.12 -8.84
N ALA A 46 0.17 -0.88 -7.96
CA ALA A 46 -1.07 -1.23 -7.27
C ALA A 46 -1.54 -0.14 -6.30
N ILE A 47 -0.64 0.46 -5.51
CA ILE A 47 -0.97 1.59 -4.63
C ILE A 47 -1.54 2.75 -5.45
N VAL A 48 -0.88 3.12 -6.55
CA VAL A 48 -1.34 4.18 -7.46
C VAL A 48 -2.72 3.85 -8.03
N ARG A 49 -2.96 2.61 -8.48
CA ARG A 49 -4.28 2.19 -8.99
C ARG A 49 -5.36 2.25 -7.92
N ALA A 50 -5.09 1.76 -6.71
CA ALA A 50 -6.05 1.79 -5.61
C ALA A 50 -6.41 3.24 -5.24
N TYR A 51 -5.39 4.08 -5.05
CA TYR A 51 -5.56 5.51 -4.76
C TYR A 51 -6.37 6.21 -5.86
N ALA A 52 -5.96 6.06 -7.12
CA ALA A 52 -6.64 6.71 -8.25
C ALA A 52 -8.09 6.22 -8.42
N SER A 53 -8.36 4.94 -8.15
CA SER A 53 -9.70 4.36 -8.25
C SER A 53 -10.69 4.97 -7.27
N VAL A 54 -10.23 5.45 -6.12
CA VAL A 54 -11.07 6.13 -5.12
C VAL A 54 -11.03 7.64 -5.35
N ALA A 55 -9.84 8.24 -5.38
CA ALA A 55 -9.66 9.68 -5.43
C ALA A 55 -10.20 10.33 -6.71
N LEU A 56 -10.20 9.60 -7.84
CA LEU A 56 -10.63 10.13 -9.14
C LEU A 56 -12.00 9.63 -9.57
N HIS A 57 -12.65 8.76 -8.79
CA HIS A 57 -13.98 8.25 -9.09
C HIS A 57 -15.04 9.06 -8.35
N PRO A 58 -16.13 9.51 -8.99
CA PRO A 58 -17.06 10.47 -8.40
C PRO A 58 -17.84 9.95 -7.18
N THR A 59 -17.95 8.63 -7.04
CA THR A 59 -18.78 8.01 -5.99
C THR A 59 -18.12 6.86 -5.24
N ARG A 60 -16.94 6.38 -5.67
CA ARG A 60 -16.34 5.18 -5.08
C ARG A 60 -15.55 5.60 -3.86
N ARG A 61 -15.77 4.95 -2.73
CA ARG A 61 -15.14 5.29 -1.44
C ARG A 61 -14.07 4.32 -0.99
N ALA A 62 -14.07 3.09 -1.51
CA ALA A 62 -13.07 2.09 -1.17
C ALA A 62 -12.81 1.12 -2.32
N VAL A 63 -11.62 0.52 -2.32
CA VAL A 63 -11.26 -0.62 -3.18
C VAL A 63 -10.19 -1.44 -2.47
N GLU A 64 -10.29 -2.76 -2.53
CA GLU A 64 -9.27 -3.66 -2.02
C GLU A 64 -8.52 -4.32 -3.19
N LEU A 65 -7.19 -4.26 -3.16
CA LEU A 65 -6.34 -5.06 -4.02
C LEU A 65 -5.57 -6.08 -3.17
N ALA A 66 -5.83 -7.37 -3.35
CA ALA A 66 -5.19 -8.44 -2.59
C ALA A 66 -4.18 -9.23 -3.43
N SER A 67 -3.21 -9.83 -2.75
CA SER A 67 -2.15 -10.62 -3.38
C SER A 67 -2.74 -11.87 -4.05
N ARG A 68 -2.50 -12.00 -5.35
CA ARG A 68 -2.84 -13.18 -6.13
C ARG A 68 -1.66 -13.61 -6.98
N ARG A 69 -1.38 -14.91 -6.97
CA ARG A 69 -0.44 -15.55 -7.89
C ARG A 69 -1.15 -15.84 -9.20
N LEU A 70 -0.60 -15.37 -10.33
CA LEU A 70 -1.14 -15.59 -11.66
C LEU A 70 -0.22 -16.49 -12.49
N GLY A 71 -0.80 -17.54 -13.09
CA GLY A 71 -0.09 -18.39 -14.03
C GLY A 71 0.33 -17.63 -15.30
N LYS A 72 1.28 -18.20 -16.07
CA LYS A 72 1.80 -17.58 -17.31
C LYS A 72 0.71 -17.24 -18.33
N GLY A 73 -0.39 -18.01 -18.39
CA GLY A 73 -1.51 -17.77 -19.31
C GLY A 73 -2.56 -16.79 -18.79
N GLU A 74 -2.56 -16.45 -17.49
CA GLU A 74 -3.54 -15.54 -16.88
C GLU A 74 -3.04 -14.08 -16.86
N ARG A 75 -1.74 -13.87 -17.06
CA ARG A 75 -1.10 -12.54 -17.01
C ARG A 75 -0.50 -12.16 -18.36
N LYS A 76 -0.44 -10.86 -18.63
CA LYS A 76 0.26 -10.33 -19.80
C LYS A 76 1.76 -10.65 -19.71
N PRO A 77 2.46 -10.76 -20.87
CA PRO A 77 3.91 -10.88 -20.90
C PRO A 77 4.58 -9.80 -20.06
N PHE A 78 5.69 -10.13 -19.40
CA PHE A 78 6.50 -9.24 -18.56
C PHE A 78 5.87 -8.75 -17.25
N TYR A 79 4.62 -9.09 -16.95
CA TYR A 79 4.04 -8.81 -15.62
C TYR A 79 4.65 -9.72 -14.56
N ALA A 80 4.71 -9.26 -13.30
CA ALA A 80 5.10 -10.10 -12.18
C ALA A 80 4.09 -11.24 -11.97
N GLU A 81 4.56 -12.38 -11.48
CA GLU A 81 3.73 -13.54 -11.13
C GLU A 81 2.78 -13.23 -9.95
N TRP A 82 3.28 -12.50 -8.95
CA TRP A 82 2.47 -11.98 -7.86
C TRP A 82 1.98 -10.58 -8.23
N GLN A 83 0.67 -10.40 -8.19
CA GLN A 83 0.00 -9.14 -8.47
C GLN A 83 -0.94 -8.81 -7.31
N LEU A 84 -1.27 -7.52 -7.16
CA LEU A 84 -2.36 -7.08 -6.30
C LEU A 84 -3.57 -6.79 -7.19
N LEU A 85 -4.65 -7.56 -7.04
CA LEU A 85 -5.84 -7.50 -7.88
C LEU A 85 -7.09 -7.23 -7.04
N GLU A 86 -8.07 -6.61 -7.68
CA GLU A 86 -9.38 -6.33 -7.11
C GLU A 86 -10.00 -7.61 -6.56
N THR A 87 -10.53 -7.54 -5.34
CA THR A 87 -11.21 -8.67 -4.72
C THR A 87 -12.71 -8.63 -5.01
N GLY A 88 -13.41 -9.71 -4.65
CA GLY A 88 -14.86 -9.78 -4.77
C GLY A 88 -15.62 -9.15 -3.61
N ARG A 89 -14.93 -8.50 -2.65
CA ARG A 89 -15.57 -7.86 -1.50
C ARG A 89 -16.34 -6.61 -1.94
N SER A 90 -17.45 -6.33 -1.28
CA SER A 90 -18.19 -5.10 -1.52
C SER A 90 -17.42 -3.85 -1.06
N GLU A 91 -17.78 -2.69 -1.61
CA GLU A 91 -17.18 -1.42 -1.23
C GLU A 91 -17.44 -1.14 0.26
N GLU A 92 -18.63 -1.45 0.75
CA GLU A 92 -19.04 -1.30 2.14
C GLU A 92 -18.17 -2.13 3.09
N GLU A 93 -17.96 -3.42 2.79
CA GLU A 93 -17.12 -4.30 3.61
C GLU A 93 -15.67 -3.84 3.70
N VAL A 94 -15.12 -3.33 2.59
CA VAL A 94 -13.74 -2.83 2.54
C VAL A 94 -13.62 -1.52 3.31
N LEU A 95 -14.60 -0.63 3.15
CA LEU A 95 -14.63 0.65 3.86
C LEU A 95 -14.71 0.45 5.37
N GLU A 96 -15.61 -0.42 5.85
CA GLU A 96 -15.75 -0.71 7.28
C GLU A 96 -14.47 -1.28 7.90
N GLU A 97 -13.72 -2.10 7.16
CA GLU A 97 -12.42 -2.61 7.64
C GLU A 97 -11.36 -1.51 7.66
N ALA A 98 -11.30 -0.67 6.62
CA ALA A 98 -10.35 0.44 6.55
C ALA A 98 -10.57 1.46 7.67
N GLU A 99 -11.83 1.78 7.99
CA GLU A 99 -12.19 2.68 9.10
C GLU A 99 -11.72 2.09 10.45
N LYS A 100 -11.90 0.79 10.70
CA LYS A 100 -11.41 0.12 11.92
C LYS A 100 -9.88 0.16 12.03
N LEU A 101 -9.17 -0.03 10.92
CA LEU A 101 -7.70 0.05 10.89
C LEU A 101 -7.21 1.46 11.20
N LEU A 102 -7.88 2.49 10.66
CA LEU A 102 -7.57 3.88 10.95
C LEU A 102 -7.82 4.21 12.42
N GLU A 103 -8.98 3.83 12.96
CA GLU A 103 -9.29 3.99 14.39
C GLU A 103 -8.25 3.30 15.29
N GLU A 104 -7.83 2.08 14.95
CA GLU A 104 -6.79 1.36 15.71
C GLU A 104 -5.47 2.14 15.72
N ALA A 105 -5.08 2.72 14.59
CA ALA A 105 -3.85 3.49 14.46
C ALA A 105 -3.90 4.83 15.21
N GLU A 106 -5.08 5.44 15.31
CA GLU A 106 -5.31 6.72 16.00
C GLU A 106 -5.56 6.55 17.51
N ARG A 107 -5.82 5.34 18.01
CA ARG A 107 -6.01 5.09 19.44
C ARG A 107 -4.79 5.58 20.24
N PRO A 108 -4.97 6.49 21.22
CA PRO A 108 -3.88 6.89 22.11
C PRO A 108 -3.45 5.69 22.96
N GLY A 109 -2.26 5.14 22.66
CA GLY A 109 -1.82 3.87 23.28
C GLY A 109 -0.45 3.39 22.82
N GLY A 110 0.59 4.15 23.17
CA GLY A 110 1.99 3.73 23.08
C GLY A 110 2.92 4.85 23.53
N GLY A 111 2.66 5.44 24.69
CA GLY A 111 3.62 6.30 25.39
C GLY A 111 4.96 5.57 25.48
N ALA A 112 6.08 6.24 25.27
CA ALA A 112 6.69 6.97 26.39
C ALA A 112 6.55 6.14 27.68
N GLU A 113 7.27 5.01 27.74
CA GLU A 113 7.64 4.44 29.03
C GLU A 113 8.54 5.49 29.69
N ALA A 114 7.94 6.24 30.61
CA ALA A 114 8.66 6.93 31.66
C ALA A 114 9.34 5.86 32.52
N SER A 115 10.67 5.80 32.50
CA SER A 115 11.55 5.35 33.59
C SER A 115 12.96 5.84 33.32
#